data_AF-A0A834X7D9-F1
#
_entry.id   AF-A0A834X7D9-F1
#
_cell.length_a   1.000
_cell.length_b   1.000
_cell.length_c   1.000
_cell.angle_alpha   90.00
_cell.angle_beta   90.00
_cell.angle_gamma   90.00
#
_symmetry.space_group_name_H-M   'P 1'
#
loop_
_entity.id
_entity.type
_entity.pdbx_description
1 polymer ?
#
loop_
_entity_poly.entity_id
_entity_poly.type
_entity_poly.pdbx_seq_one_letter_code
_entity_poly.pdbx_strand_id
1 'polypeptide(L)'
;MNPDKCFPSPLFLAVIIIIIIVIIIIILFGNYYSCAATTITFTPIDNYLIAYGSSQNITFADRTFIADSQHSTVRFQSQSSVIATINSSNISPIYQSTRIFTEESKKFPSLTSKLNTSSSAAAEAPSPSLSRSTSAFSPARSAATRRRHREI
;
A
#
# COMPACT_ATOMS: atom_id res chain seq x y z
N MET A 1 57.81 -60.81 1.31
CA MET A 1 56.85 -60.42 0.26
C MET A 1 55.57 -61.15 0.58
N ASN A 2 54.55 -60.47 1.10
CA ASN A 2 53.34 -61.14 1.62
C ASN A 2 52.22 -60.99 0.57
N PRO A 3 51.81 -62.06 -0.13
CA PRO A 3 50.89 -61.99 -1.26
C PRO A 3 49.43 -62.16 -0.83
N ASP A 4 49.02 -61.60 0.31
CA ASP A 4 47.63 -61.67 0.77
C ASP A 4 46.95 -60.31 0.59
N LYS A 5 46.81 -59.88 -0.66
CA LYS A 5 45.78 -58.91 -1.03
C LYS A 5 44.65 -59.67 -1.66
N CYS A 6 43.86 -60.33 -0.81
CA CYS A 6 42.61 -60.96 -1.21
C CYS A 6 41.69 -59.86 -1.75
N PHE A 7 41.51 -59.85 -3.07
CA PHE A 7 40.61 -58.90 -3.71
C PHE A 7 39.19 -59.20 -3.22
N PRO A 8 38.42 -58.17 -2.82
CA PRO A 8 37.03 -58.38 -2.46
C PRO A 8 36.28 -59.04 -3.62
N SER A 9 35.43 -60.00 -3.31
CA SER A 9 34.61 -60.68 -4.31
C SER A 9 33.81 -59.66 -5.13
N PRO A 10 33.50 -59.94 -6.41
CA PRO A 10 32.73 -59.02 -7.25
C PRO A 10 31.35 -58.70 -6.64
N LEU A 11 30.79 -59.62 -5.86
CA LEU A 11 29.56 -59.42 -5.10
C LEU A 11 29.74 -58.38 -3.97
N PHE A 12 30.86 -58.39 -3.28
CA PHE A 12 31.16 -57.42 -2.23
C PHE A 12 31.28 -55.99 -2.79
N LEU A 13 31.95 -55.85 -3.94
CA LEU A 13 32.03 -54.57 -4.65
C LEU A 13 30.66 -54.10 -5.14
N ALA A 14 29.84 -55.00 -5.69
CA ALA A 14 28.48 -54.67 -6.14
C ALA A 14 27.59 -54.17 -4.99
N VAL A 15 27.67 -54.81 -3.81
CA VAL A 15 26.93 -54.39 -2.61
C VAL A 15 27.37 -52.99 -2.15
N ILE A 16 28.67 -52.70 -2.14
CA ILE A 16 29.19 -51.38 -1.79
C ILE A 16 28.69 -50.31 -2.75
N ILE A 17 28.70 -50.59 -4.06
CA ILE A 17 28.22 -49.66 -5.08
C ILE A 17 26.72 -49.36 -4.89
N ILE A 18 25.90 -50.37 -4.61
CA ILE A 18 24.46 -50.20 -4.35
C ILE A 18 24.23 -49.29 -3.12
N ILE A 19 24.99 -49.51 -2.04
CA ILE A 19 24.89 -48.68 -0.83
C ILE A 19 25.24 -47.22 -1.12
N ILE A 20 26.30 -46.97 -1.89
CA ILE A 20 26.71 -45.62 -2.28
C ILE A 20 25.61 -44.93 -3.11
N ILE A 21 25.01 -45.63 -4.07
CA ILE A 21 23.92 -45.10 -4.89
C ILE A 21 22.71 -44.72 -4.02
N VAL A 22 22.33 -45.56 -3.06
CA VAL A 22 21.23 -45.28 -2.13
C VAL A 22 21.51 -44.04 -1.28
N ILE A 23 22.74 -43.87 -0.79
CA ILE A 23 23.15 -42.69 -0.01
C ILE A 23 23.07 -41.42 -0.86
N ILE A 24 23.54 -41.46 -2.11
CA ILE A 24 23.47 -40.32 -3.04
C ILE A 24 22.00 -39.93 -3.29
N ILE A 25 21.13 -40.92 -3.51
CA ILE A 25 19.68 -40.69 -3.64
C ILE A 25 19.15 -39.99 -2.39
N ILE A 26 19.41 -40.50 -1.19
CA ILE A 26 18.92 -39.88 0.06
C ILE A 26 19.40 -38.43 0.21
N ILE A 27 20.65 -38.12 -0.14
CA ILE A 27 21.18 -36.75 -0.06
C ILE A 27 20.52 -35.83 -1.10
N LEU A 28 20.34 -36.31 -2.34
CA LEU A 28 19.72 -35.53 -3.40
C LEU A 28 18.24 -35.25 -3.12
N PHE A 29 17.49 -36.26 -2.66
CA PHE A 29 16.08 -36.13 -2.32
C PHE A 29 15.86 -35.41 -0.98
N GLY A 30 16.69 -35.63 0.04
CA GLY A 30 16.58 -34.95 1.33
C GLY A 30 16.81 -33.44 1.26
N ASN A 31 17.73 -32.99 0.39
CA ASN A 31 17.93 -31.56 0.12
C ASN A 31 16.83 -30.97 -0.79
N TYR A 32 16.20 -31.81 -1.62
CA TYR A 32 15.08 -31.38 -2.48
C TYR A 32 13.83 -31.03 -1.66
N TYR A 33 13.58 -31.70 -0.53
CA TYR A 33 12.45 -31.40 0.36
C TYR A 33 12.70 -30.26 1.35
N SER A 34 13.91 -29.66 1.38
CA SER A 34 14.24 -28.59 2.32
C SER A 34 13.91 -27.19 1.81
N CYS A 35 13.29 -27.07 0.62
CA CYS A 35 12.70 -25.81 0.15
C CYS A 35 11.20 -25.74 0.50
N ALA A 36 10.84 -26.12 1.72
CA ALA A 36 9.56 -25.71 2.29
C ALA A 36 9.70 -24.23 2.65
N ALA A 37 9.37 -23.41 1.66
CA ALA A 37 9.41 -21.96 1.68
C ALA A 37 8.90 -21.38 3.01
N THR A 38 9.82 -20.88 3.83
CA THR A 38 9.48 -19.90 4.85
C THR A 38 9.22 -18.58 4.14
N THR A 39 8.04 -18.46 3.53
CA THR A 39 7.49 -17.16 3.15
C THR A 39 7.18 -16.42 4.44
N ILE A 40 8.18 -15.67 4.93
CA ILE A 40 7.95 -14.72 6.02
C ILE A 40 7.09 -13.62 5.41
N THR A 41 5.78 -13.70 5.61
CA THR A 41 4.82 -12.65 5.26
C THR A 41 5.06 -11.45 6.17
N PHE A 42 5.92 -10.54 5.73
CA PHE A 42 6.08 -9.24 6.37
C PHE A 42 4.82 -8.39 6.10
N THR A 43 4.03 -8.17 7.15
CA THR A 43 2.88 -7.27 7.12
C THR A 43 3.25 -6.04 7.95
N PRO A 44 3.60 -4.90 7.34
CA PRO A 44 3.92 -3.70 8.12
C PRO A 44 2.68 -3.26 8.89
N ILE A 45 2.87 -2.82 10.14
CA ILE A 45 1.82 -2.27 11.02
C ILE A 45 1.08 -1.10 10.33
N ASP A 46 1.80 -0.38 9.48
CA ASP A 46 1.36 0.80 8.75
C ASP A 46 1.09 0.47 7.26
N ASN A 47 0.07 -0.33 6.99
CA ASN A 47 -0.38 -0.60 5.61
C ASN A 47 -1.26 0.56 5.09
N TYR A 48 -0.64 1.71 4.78
CA TYR A 48 -1.30 2.84 4.11
C TYR A 48 -1.54 2.54 2.62
N LEU A 49 -2.44 1.61 2.35
CA LEU A 49 -2.87 1.28 0.99
C LEU A 49 -3.85 2.34 0.52
N ILE A 50 -3.38 3.31 -0.25
CA ILE A 50 -4.21 4.43 -0.76
C ILE A 50 -4.34 4.31 -2.27
N ALA A 51 -5.58 4.34 -2.77
CA ALA A 51 -5.91 4.44 -4.18
C ALA A 51 -6.05 5.92 -4.58
N TYR A 52 -4.97 6.47 -5.15
CA TYR A 52 -4.93 7.86 -5.60
C TYR A 52 -5.86 8.08 -6.80
N GLY A 53 -6.68 9.12 -6.75
CA GLY A 53 -7.64 9.43 -7.81
C GLY A 53 -8.85 8.51 -7.88
N SER A 54 -8.98 7.50 -7.01
CA SER A 54 -10.19 6.69 -6.93
C SER A 54 -11.24 7.34 -6.03
N SER A 55 -12.51 7.26 -6.43
CA SER A 55 -13.65 7.65 -5.57
C SER A 55 -14.13 6.52 -4.66
N GLN A 56 -13.65 5.29 -4.89
CA GLN A 56 -14.07 4.08 -4.20
C GLN A 56 -12.88 3.24 -3.76
N ASN A 57 -13.08 2.41 -2.74
CA ASN A 57 -12.04 1.48 -2.30
C ASN A 57 -11.83 0.39 -3.36
N ILE A 58 -10.58 -0.01 -3.54
CA ILE A 58 -10.18 -1.02 -4.54
C ILE A 58 -9.63 -2.22 -3.79
N THR A 59 -10.24 -3.40 -3.95
CA THR A 59 -9.70 -4.65 -3.42
C THR A 59 -8.97 -5.40 -4.51
N PHE A 60 -7.68 -5.64 -4.32
CA PHE A 60 -6.83 -6.36 -5.27
C PHE A 60 -5.78 -7.19 -4.53
N ALA A 61 -5.65 -8.47 -4.89
CA ALA A 61 -4.71 -9.40 -4.27
C ALA A 61 -4.81 -9.41 -2.73
N ASP A 62 -6.03 -9.64 -2.22
CA ASP A 62 -6.38 -9.72 -0.79
C ASP A 62 -6.05 -8.48 0.05
N ARG A 63 -5.85 -7.35 -0.63
CA ARG A 63 -5.55 -6.06 -0.02
C ARG A 63 -6.57 -5.03 -0.45
N THR A 64 -7.05 -4.23 0.51
CA THR A 64 -8.01 -3.16 0.25
C THR A 64 -7.31 -1.81 0.29
N PHE A 65 -7.33 -1.10 -0.83
CA PHE A 65 -6.79 0.23 -1.01
C PHE A 65 -7.90 1.24 -0.78
N ILE A 66 -7.71 2.14 0.19
CA ILE A 66 -8.68 3.17 0.55
C ILE A 66 -8.59 4.32 -0.45
N ALA A 67 -9.74 4.78 -0.95
CA ALA A 67 -9.81 5.95 -1.83
C ALA A 67 -9.15 7.18 -1.18
N ASP A 68 -8.34 7.92 -1.94
CA ASP A 68 -7.67 9.14 -1.45
C ASP A 68 -8.65 10.22 -0.97
N SER A 69 -9.85 10.26 -1.57
CA SER A 69 -10.97 11.11 -1.16
C SER A 69 -11.60 10.74 0.18
N GLN A 70 -11.52 9.45 0.57
CA GLN A 70 -12.11 8.91 1.80
C GLN A 70 -11.08 8.80 2.94
N HIS A 71 -9.79 8.86 2.61
CA HIS A 71 -8.71 8.70 3.56
C HIS A 71 -8.55 9.97 4.44
N SER A 72 -9.33 10.02 5.52
CA SER A 72 -9.42 11.17 6.44
C SER A 72 -8.09 11.58 7.08
N THR A 73 -7.12 10.67 7.16
CA THR A 73 -5.77 10.87 7.73
C THR A 73 -4.78 11.52 6.76
N VAL A 74 -5.12 11.66 5.48
CA VAL A 74 -4.22 12.25 4.47
C VAL A 74 -4.99 13.28 3.67
N ARG A 75 -4.66 14.56 3.84
CA ARG A 75 -5.21 15.62 2.99
C ARG A 75 -4.11 16.24 2.14
N PHE A 76 -4.41 16.44 0.87
CA PHE A 76 -3.58 17.20 -0.04
C PHE A 76 -4.02 18.66 0.02
N GLN A 77 -3.10 19.55 0.36
CA GLN A 77 -3.27 20.97 0.09
C GLN A 77 -2.80 21.20 -1.33
N SER A 78 -3.73 21.37 -2.26
CA SER A 78 -3.44 21.71 -3.66
C SER A 78 -4.53 22.64 -4.18
N GLN A 79 -4.14 23.64 -4.97
CA GLN A 79 -5.08 24.54 -5.65
C GLN A 79 -5.70 23.91 -6.90
N SER A 80 -5.04 22.93 -7.52
CA SER A 80 -5.50 22.29 -8.76
C SER A 80 -5.02 20.85 -8.86
N SER A 81 -5.98 19.93 -9.02
CA SER A 81 -5.72 18.51 -9.28
C SER A 81 -6.69 17.97 -10.32
N VAL A 82 -6.21 17.04 -11.14
CA VAL A 82 -6.99 16.35 -12.17
C VAL A 82 -6.89 14.85 -11.93
N ILE A 83 -7.99 14.13 -12.16
CA ILE A 83 -8.00 12.66 -12.10
C ILE A 83 -7.83 12.13 -13.52
N ALA A 84 -6.78 11.35 -13.74
CA ALA A 84 -6.60 10.59 -14.97
C ALA A 84 -7.13 9.17 -14.75
N THR A 85 -7.90 8.67 -15.73
CA THR A 85 -8.46 7.31 -15.70
C THR A 85 -8.16 6.57 -16.99
N ILE A 86 -7.91 5.27 -16.88
CA ILE A 86 -7.73 4.36 -18.01
C ILE A 86 -8.50 3.06 -17.74
N ASN A 87 -9.33 2.67 -18.70
CA ASN A 87 -10.11 1.44 -18.62
C ASN A 87 -9.46 0.39 -19.51
N SER A 88 -8.63 -0.46 -18.90
CA SER A 88 -7.94 -1.56 -19.60
C SER A 88 -7.97 -2.81 -18.73
N SER A 89 -8.38 -3.93 -19.31
CA SER A 89 -8.41 -5.25 -18.64
C SER A 89 -7.02 -5.80 -18.33
N ASN A 90 -5.98 -5.26 -18.98
CA ASN A 90 -4.59 -5.71 -18.82
C ASN A 90 -3.86 -4.97 -17.70
N ILE A 91 -4.50 -3.95 -17.10
CA ILE A 91 -3.92 -3.11 -16.05
C ILE A 91 -4.62 -3.43 -14.73
N SER A 92 -3.83 -3.62 -13.68
CA SER A 92 -4.38 -3.86 -12.33
C SER A 92 -5.34 -2.73 -11.93
N PRO A 93 -6.48 -3.03 -11.28
CA PRO A 93 -7.47 -2.04 -10.87
C PRO A 93 -6.88 -0.86 -10.10
N ILE A 94 -5.81 -1.05 -9.32
CA ILE A 94 -5.16 0.00 -8.54
C ILE A 94 -4.39 1.04 -9.37
N TYR A 95 -4.10 0.75 -10.64
CA TYR A 95 -3.38 1.64 -11.56
C TYR A 95 -4.30 2.24 -12.64
N GLN A 96 -5.61 1.98 -12.57
CA GLN A 96 -6.58 2.51 -13.53
C GLN A 96 -6.92 3.98 -13.28
N SER A 97 -6.71 4.48 -12.06
CA SER A 97 -6.92 5.88 -11.71
C SER A 97 -5.69 6.46 -11.03
N THR A 98 -5.39 7.73 -11.30
CA THR A 98 -4.38 8.48 -10.55
C THR A 98 -4.76 9.95 -10.45
N ARG A 99 -4.38 10.59 -9.33
CA ARG A 99 -4.53 12.03 -9.15
C ARG A 99 -3.24 12.73 -9.56
N ILE A 100 -3.35 13.62 -10.53
CA ILE A 100 -2.27 14.46 -11.02
C ILE A 100 -2.45 15.85 -10.40
N PHE A 101 -1.41 16.36 -9.74
CA PHE A 101 -1.37 17.72 -9.26
C PHE A 101 -0.66 18.57 -10.31
N THR A 102 -1.34 19.60 -10.83
CA THR A 102 -0.77 20.51 -11.83
C THR A 102 0.01 21.65 -11.20
N GLU A 103 -0.18 21.85 -9.89
CA GLU A 103 0.46 22.86 -9.06
C GLU A 103 1.15 22.19 -7.88
N GLU A 104 1.98 22.95 -7.15
CA GLU A 104 2.58 22.46 -5.91
C GLU A 104 1.51 21.87 -4.97
N SER A 105 1.78 20.66 -4.48
CA SER A 105 0.93 19.98 -3.52
C SER A 105 1.73 19.53 -2.31
N LYS A 106 1.16 19.71 -1.12
CA LYS A 106 1.73 19.23 0.13
C LYS A 106 0.78 18.22 0.77
N LYS A 107 1.36 17.10 1.21
CA LYS A 107 0.64 16.04 1.93
C LYS A 107 0.75 16.29 3.42
N PHE A 108 -0.39 16.47 4.08
CA PHE A 108 -0.44 16.63 5.54
C PHE A 108 -1.09 15.41 6.19
N PRO A 109 -0.48 14.85 7.26
CA PRO A 109 -1.20 13.94 8.14
C PRO A 109 -2.31 14.72 8.85
N SER A 110 -3.55 14.23 8.77
CA SER A 110 -4.69 14.84 9.45
C SER A 110 -4.57 14.59 10.96
N LEU A 111 -4.63 15.65 11.76
CA LEU A 111 -4.48 15.62 13.22
C LEU A 111 -5.73 15.09 13.96
N THR A 112 -6.77 14.65 13.25
CA THR A 112 -8.04 14.23 13.86
C THR A 112 -7.98 12.88 14.58
N SER A 113 -6.90 12.10 14.47
CA SER A 113 -6.74 10.85 15.24
C SER A 113 -6.22 11.05 16.67
N LYS A 114 -5.73 12.26 17.02
CA LYS A 114 -5.15 12.52 18.36
C LYS A 114 -6.11 13.13 19.38
N LEU A 115 -7.32 13.53 19.00
CA LEU A 115 -8.24 14.20 19.95
C LEU A 115 -9.23 13.25 20.65
N ASN A 116 -9.31 11.98 20.25
CA ASN A 116 -10.36 11.06 20.72
C ASN A 116 -9.88 10.02 21.74
N THR A 117 -8.64 10.12 22.25
CA THR A 117 -8.07 9.13 23.21
C THR A 117 -7.74 9.74 24.57
N SER A 118 -8.24 10.94 24.90
CA SER A 118 -7.99 11.57 26.21
C SER A 118 -9.15 12.44 26.72
N SER A 119 -10.39 11.93 26.65
CA SER A 119 -11.53 12.58 27.33
C SER A 119 -12.60 11.57 27.76
N SER A 120 -12.21 10.61 28.61
CA SER A 120 -13.15 9.85 29.43
C SER A 120 -12.78 9.92 30.91
N ALA A 121 -12.79 11.14 31.47
CA ALA A 121 -12.90 11.37 32.92
C ALA A 121 -13.12 12.88 33.18
N ALA A 122 -14.36 13.28 33.48
CA ALA A 122 -14.73 14.28 34.50
C ALA A 122 -16.18 14.80 34.30
N ALA A 123 -17.06 14.30 35.17
CA ALA A 123 -18.22 14.91 35.82
C ALA A 123 -18.75 16.31 35.37
N GLU A 124 -20.02 16.32 34.97
CA GLU A 124 -21.17 17.01 35.59
C GLU A 124 -21.22 18.57 35.79
N ALA A 125 -22.15 19.18 35.01
CA ALA A 125 -23.01 20.37 35.25
C ALA A 125 -22.44 21.83 35.17
N PRO A 126 -23.28 22.89 35.05
CA PRO A 126 -24.26 23.20 33.98
C PRO A 126 -24.03 24.60 33.34
N SER A 127 -24.78 24.88 32.26
CA SER A 127 -24.72 26.06 31.37
C SER A 127 -24.81 27.44 32.04
N PRO A 128 -24.34 28.50 31.34
CA PRO A 128 -25.28 29.59 31.05
C PRO A 128 -25.21 30.12 29.61
N SER A 129 -26.40 30.45 29.12
CA SER A 129 -26.70 31.19 27.90
C SER A 129 -26.21 32.64 27.94
N LEU A 130 -25.66 33.14 26.83
CA LEU A 130 -25.81 34.56 26.49
C LEU A 130 -25.79 34.79 24.97
N SER A 131 -26.96 35.18 24.47
CA SER A 131 -27.21 35.75 23.15
C SER A 131 -26.43 37.05 22.90
N ARG A 132 -26.09 37.37 21.63
CA ARG A 132 -26.70 38.51 20.89
C ARG A 132 -25.89 38.97 19.65
N SER A 133 -26.63 39.03 18.53
CA SER A 133 -26.59 39.96 17.39
C SER A 133 -25.40 40.03 16.40
N THR A 134 -25.68 39.44 15.22
CA THR A 134 -25.82 40.13 13.91
C THR A 134 -24.95 41.35 13.59
N SER A 135 -24.18 41.26 12.50
CA SER A 135 -24.44 42.07 11.31
C SER A 135 -23.68 41.54 10.09
N ALA A 136 -24.40 41.50 8.97
CA ALA A 136 -23.90 41.14 7.66
C ALA A 136 -23.16 42.32 7.02
N PHE A 137 -22.14 42.04 6.22
CA PHE A 137 -21.63 43.00 5.24
C PHE A 137 -21.21 42.27 3.95
N SER A 138 -21.97 42.52 2.89
CA SER A 138 -21.60 42.33 1.49
C SER A 138 -22.00 43.60 0.75
N PRO A 139 -21.09 44.18 -0.04
CA PRO A 139 -21.40 44.50 -1.45
C PRO A 139 -20.13 44.33 -2.33
N ALA A 140 -20.11 44.32 -3.67
CA ALA A 140 -21.08 44.24 -4.75
C ALA A 140 -20.28 43.97 -6.06
N ARG A 141 -21.01 43.53 -7.09
CA ARG A 141 -20.61 43.42 -8.50
C ARG A 141 -19.84 44.63 -9.04
N SER A 142 -18.91 44.39 -9.95
CA SER A 142 -18.64 45.33 -11.06
C SER A 142 -18.35 44.57 -12.35
N ALA A 143 -19.22 44.78 -13.33
CA ALA A 143 -19.07 44.34 -14.71
C ALA A 143 -18.34 45.45 -15.50
N ALA A 144 -17.34 45.09 -16.29
CA ALA A 144 -16.71 46.00 -17.24
C ALA A 144 -16.64 45.37 -18.63
N THR A 145 -17.58 45.78 -19.49
CA THR A 145 -17.50 45.64 -20.95
C THR A 145 -16.74 46.85 -21.49
N ARG A 146 -15.69 46.66 -22.31
CA ARG A 146 -15.25 47.72 -23.24
C ARG A 146 -14.70 47.16 -24.56
N ARG A 147 -15.26 47.73 -25.63
CA ARG A 147 -15.07 47.48 -27.06
C ARG A 147 -13.67 47.83 -27.59
N ARG A 148 -13.30 47.10 -28.65
CA ARG A 148 -12.54 47.46 -29.88
C ARG A 148 -11.41 48.50 -29.77
N HIS A 149 -10.22 48.11 -30.21
CA HIS A 149 -9.46 48.91 -31.15
C HIS A 149 -8.71 48.03 -32.17
N ARG A 150 -8.69 48.52 -33.40
CA ARG A 150 -8.09 48.01 -34.64
C ARG A 150 -6.71 48.66 -34.82
N GLU A 151 -5.91 48.16 -35.78
CA GLU A 151 -4.56 48.59 -36.26
C GLU A 151 -3.42 47.81 -35.59
N ILE A 152 -2.44 47.19 -36.28
CA ILE A 152 -1.95 47.21 -37.68
C ILE A 152 -1.63 45.77 -38.09
#